data_AF-A0A4Q6DND0-F1
#
_entry.id   AF-A0A4Q6DND0-F1
#
_cell.length_a   1.000
_cell.length_b   1.000
_cell.length_c   1.000
_cell.angle_alpha   90.00
_cell.angle_beta   90.00
_cell.angle_gamma   90.00
#
_symmetry.space_group_name_H-M   'P 1'
#
loop_
_entity.id
_entity.type
_entity.pdbx_description
1 polymer ?
#
loop_
_entity_poly.entity_id
_entity_poly.type
_entity_poly.pdbx_seq_one_letter_code
_entity_poly.pdbx_strand_id
1 'polypeptide(L)' 'MKIALLGYGKMGKIIEKIATDRKHEIVLKIDYDNLHQLTAENLQQADVAIDFTMPASVLGNIDACFNAGVPIVVGTTGWY' A
#
# COMPACT_ATOMS: atom_id res chain seq x y z
N MET A 1 -7.75 7.29 9.62
CA MET A 1 -6.79 7.64 8.57
C MET A 1 -7.22 6.95 7.30
N LYS A 2 -6.86 7.54 6.16
CA LYS A 2 -6.98 6.96 4.83
C LYS A 2 -5.73 6.15 4.52
N ILE A 3 -5.88 4.89 4.16
CA ILE A 3 -4.77 3.95 3.98
C ILE A 3 -4.78 3.42 2.54
N ALA A 4 -3.61 3.42 1.92
CA ALA A 4 -3.33 2.66 0.70
C ALA A 4 -2.72 1.31 1.07
N LEU A 5 -3.25 0.22 0.51
CA LEU A 5 -2.68 -1.12 0.65
C LEU A 5 -1.96 -1.50 -0.64
N LEU A 6 -0.65 -1.69 -0.56
CA LEU A 6 0.17 -2.23 -1.63
C LEU A 6 0.37 -3.72 -1.35
N GLY A 7 -0.25 -4.57 -2.17
CA GLY A 7 -0.35 -6.00 -1.96
C GLY A 7 -1.63 -6.38 -1.23
N TYR A 8 -2.55 -7.02 -1.95
CA TYR A 8 -3.88 -7.40 -1.43
C TYR A 8 -4.07 -8.92 -1.31
N GLY A 9 -2.97 -9.60 -0.98
CA GLY A 9 -2.94 -11.01 -0.60
C GLY A 9 -3.48 -11.28 0.82
N LYS A 10 -3.00 -12.35 1.46
CA LYS A 10 -3.45 -12.75 2.81
C LYS A 10 -3.23 -11.64 3.85
N MET A 11 -2.04 -11.04 3.87
CA MET A 11 -1.71 -9.97 4.82
C MET A 11 -2.49 -8.69 4.55
N GLY A 12 -2.61 -8.25 3.29
CA GLY A 12 -3.41 -7.09 2.91
C GLY A 12 -4.86 -7.16 3.39
N LYS A 13 -5.51 -8.33 3.24
CA LYS A 13 -6.88 -8.57 3.73
C LYS A 13 -7.00 -8.53 5.26
N ILE A 14 -5.99 -9.03 5.98
CA ILE A 14 -5.94 -8.96 7.45
C ILE A 14 -5.78 -7.51 7.90
N ILE A 15 -4.90 -6.75 7.23
CA ILE A 15 -4.64 -5.34 7.53
C ILE A 15 -5.89 -4.51 7.28
N GLU A 16 -6.59 -4.72 6.15
CA GLU A 16 -7.87 -4.06 5.91
C GLU A 16 -8.85 -4.30 7.04
N LYS A 17 -9.08 -5.57 7.42
CA LYS A 17 -10.02 -5.91 8.50
C LYS A 17 -9.67 -5.17 9.80
N ILE A 18 -8.41 -5.19 10.20
CA ILE A 18 -7.95 -4.52 11.43
C ILE A 18 -8.09 -3.00 11.31
N ALA A 19 -7.76 -2.43 10.15
CA ALA A 19 -7.88 -1.01 9.88
C ALA A 19 -9.34 -0.54 9.94
N THR A 20 -10.27 -1.26 9.30
CA THR A 20 -11.69 -0.93 9.33
C THR A 20 -12.29 -1.11 10.73
N ASP A 21 -11.90 -2.17 11.46
CA ASP A 21 -12.31 -2.37 12.86
C ASP A 21 -11.84 -1.20 13.76
N ARG A 22 -10.71 -0.59 13.42
CA ARG A 22 -10.15 0.62 14.06
C ARG A 22 -10.67 1.93 13.48
N LYS A 23 -11.72 1.90 12.64
CA LYS A 23 -12.34 3.07 11.99
C LYS A 23 -11.38 3.85 11.08
N HIS A 24 -10.46 3.16 10.43
CA HIS A 24 -9.69 3.68 9.31
C HIS A 24 -10.36 3.31 7.98
N GLU A 25 -10.02 4.03 6.92
CA GLU A 25 -10.60 3.88 5.59
C GLU A 25 -9.54 3.35 4.64
N ILE A 26 -9.85 2.30 3.86
CA ILE A 26 -8.98 1.85 2.79
C ILE A 26 -9.39 2.58 1.51
N VAL A 27 -8.56 3.51 1.06
CA VAL A 27 -8.86 4.37 -0.10
C VAL A 27 -8.20 3.90 -1.38
N LEU A 28 -7.19 3.04 -1.27
CA LEU A 28 -6.49 2.45 -2.41
C LEU A 28 -6.08 1.02 -2.09
N LYS A 29 -6.27 0.12 -3.04
CA LYS A 29 -5.78 -1.27 -2.99
C LYS A 29 -5.08 -1.57 -4.29
N ILE A 30 -3.80 -1.91 -4.21
CA ILE A 30 -2.98 -2.28 -5.36
C ILE A 30 -2.58 -3.74 -5.24
N ASP A 31 -2.77 -4.49 -6.31
CA ASP A 31 -2.27 -5.85 -6.51
C ASP A 31 -1.80 -6.02 -7.97
N TYR A 32 -1.36 -7.21 -8.34
CA TYR A 32 -0.79 -7.50 -9.66
C TYR A 32 -1.71 -7.19 -10.84
N ASP A 33 -3.04 -7.19 -10.63
CA ASP A 33 -4.05 -7.01 -11.67
C ASP A 33 -4.41 -5.54 -11.93
N ASN A 34 -4.01 -4.62 -11.05
CA ASN A 34 -4.36 -3.21 -11.16
C ASN A 34 -3.20 -2.23 -10.94
N LEU A 35 -1.96 -2.66 -11.21
CA LEU A 35 -0.76 -1.81 -11.08
C LEU A 35 -0.86 -0.45 -11.80
N HIS A 36 -1.66 -0.34 -12.86
CA HIS A 36 -1.93 0.93 -13.55
C HIS A 36 -2.61 1.98 -12.66
N GLN A 37 -3.19 1.60 -11.52
CA GLN A 37 -3.79 2.49 -10.53
C GLN A 37 -2.80 2.99 -9.48
N LEU A 38 -1.56 2.47 -9.45
CA LEU A 38 -0.49 2.98 -8.59
C LEU A 38 0.07 4.27 -9.18
N THR A 39 -0.75 5.33 -9.16
CA THR A 39 -0.39 6.68 -9.61
C THR A 39 -0.19 7.59 -8.41
N ALA A 40 0.50 8.71 -8.62
CA ALA A 40 0.70 9.71 -7.58
C ALA A 40 -0.64 10.28 -7.08
N GLU A 41 -1.59 10.53 -7.98
CA GLU A 41 -2.91 11.07 -7.64
C GLU A 41 -3.72 10.11 -6.77
N ASN A 42 -3.64 8.81 -7.06
CA ASN A 42 -4.31 7.79 -6.26
C ASN A 42 -3.64 7.60 -4.89
N LEU A 43 -2.31 7.60 -4.85
CA LEU A 43 -1.56 7.51 -3.60
C LEU A 43 -1.84 8.71 -2.68
N GLN A 44 -1.92 9.93 -3.22
CA GLN A 44 -2.17 11.16 -2.46
C GLN A 44 -3.55 11.22 -1.79
N GLN A 45 -4.46 10.30 -2.12
CA GLN A 45 -5.72 10.16 -1.38
C GLN A 45 -5.50 9.52 0.00
N ALA A 46 -4.38 8.84 0.22
CA ALA A 46 -4.04 8.18 1.47
C ALA A 46 -3.15 9.05 2.36
N ASP A 47 -3.36 8.94 3.68
CA ASP A 47 -2.46 9.50 4.69
C ASP A 47 -1.18 8.67 4.81
N VAL A 48 -1.25 7.37 4.50
CA VAL A 48 -0.14 6.40 4.58
C VAL A 48 -0.37 5.20 3.65
N ALA A 49 0.71 4.67 3.08
CA ALA A 49 0.73 3.39 2.37
C ALA A 49 1.29 2.26 3.26
N ILE A 50 0.74 1.06 3.15
CA ILE A 50 1.25 -0.14 3.81
C ILE A 50 1.57 -1.19 2.74
N ASP A 51 2.82 -1.65 2.74
CA ASP A 51 3.36 -2.58 1.75
C ASP A 51 3.54 -3.99 2.33
N PHE A 52 2.75 -4.92 1.79
CA PHE A 52 2.88 -6.37 1.96
C PHE A 52 2.77 -7.06 0.59
N THR A 53 3.67 -6.69 -0.32
CA THR A 53 3.80 -7.24 -1.68
C THR A 53 4.82 -8.40 -1.75
N MET A 54 5.30 -8.68 -2.97
CA MET A 54 6.47 -9.53 -3.20
C MET A 54 7.76 -8.72 -3.07
N PRO A 55 8.90 -9.36 -2.73
CA PRO A 55 10.17 -8.66 -2.52
C PRO A 55 10.61 -7.79 -3.70
N ALA A 56 10.38 -8.25 -4.92
CA ALA A 56 10.76 -7.54 -6.15
C ALA A 56 10.00 -6.22 -6.37
N SER A 57 8.86 -6.02 -5.69
CA SER A 57 8.02 -4.81 -5.84
C SER A 57 8.36 -3.71 -4.86
N VAL A 58 9.07 -4.03 -3.76
CA VAL A 58 9.23 -3.12 -2.62
C VAL A 58 9.91 -1.81 -3.00
N LEU A 59 11.04 -1.87 -3.73
CA LEU A 59 11.77 -0.66 -4.11
C LEU A 59 10.93 0.25 -5.01
N GLY A 60 10.23 -0.31 -6.01
CA GLY A 60 9.35 0.46 -6.88
C GLY A 60 8.18 1.09 -6.13
N ASN A 61 7.62 0.39 -5.14
CA ASN A 61 6.55 0.91 -4.30
C ASN A 61 7.03 2.04 -3.38
N ILE A 62 8.22 1.92 -2.81
CA ILE A 62 8.87 2.99 -2.03
C ILE A 62 9.04 4.22 -2.90
N ASP A 63 9.62 4.07 -4.09
CA ASP A 63 9.85 5.17 -5.02
C ASP A 63 8.53 5.84 -5.43
N ALA A 64 7.49 5.05 -5.74
CA ALA A 64 6.16 5.57 -6.07
C ALA A 64 5.56 6.40 -4.91
N CYS A 65 5.66 5.91 -3.68
CA CYS A 65 5.17 6.62 -2.50
C CYS A 65 5.96 7.90 -2.22
N PHE A 66 7.28 7.86 -2.35
CA PHE A 66 8.15 9.03 -2.15
C PHE A 66 7.89 10.11 -3.20
N ASN A 67 7.77 9.72 -4.46
CA ASN A 67 7.42 10.64 -5.55
C ASN A 67 6.02 11.26 -5.36
N ALA A 68 5.08 10.53 -4.74
CA ALA A 68 3.76 11.03 -4.40
C ALA A 68 3.72 11.89 -3.12
N GLY A 69 4.79 11.90 -2.32
CA GLY A 69 4.85 12.55 -1.02
C GLY A 69 4.06 11.83 0.09
N VAL A 70 3.86 10.52 -0.05
CA VAL A 70 3.06 9.69 0.87
C VAL A 70 4.00 8.82 1.72
N PRO A 71 3.88 8.83 3.05
CA PRO A 71 4.69 7.95 3.90
C PRO A 71 4.29 6.49 3.68
N ILE A 72 5.27 5.58 3.74
CA ILE A 72 5.10 4.14 3.52
C ILE A 72 5.62 3.32 4.70
N VAL A 73 4.87 2.30 5.10
CA VAL A 73 5.28 1.26 6.05
C VAL A 73 5.51 -0.04 5.28
N VAL A 74 6.74 -0.55 5.31
CA VAL A 74 7.12 -1.77 4.60
C VAL A 74 7.13 -2.95 5.56
N GLY A 75 6.21 -3.90 5.33
CA GLY A 75 6.14 -5.18 6.03
C GLY A 75 6.61 -6.38 5.21
N THR A 76 6.78 -6.21 3.89
CA THR A 76 7.40 -7.22 3.02
C THR A 76 8.80 -7.57 3.51
N THR A 77 9.17 -8.84 3.45
CA THR A 77 10.50 -9.35 3.85
C THR A 77 11.31 -9.81 2.64
N GLY A 78 12.63 -9.99 2.80
CA GLY A 78 13.49 -10.59 1.76
C GLY A 78 13.74 -9.73 0.51
N TRP A 79 13.64 -8.41 0.62
CA TRP A 79 13.80 -7.44 -0.48
C TRP A 79 15.17 -6.74 -0.47
N TYR A 80 16.13 -7.23 0.32
CA TYR A 80 17.50 -6.75 0.41
C TYR A 80 18.50 -7.89 0.22
#